data_AF-A0AAV0T772-F1
#
_entry.id   AF-A0AAV0T772-F1
#
_cell.length_a   1.000
_cell.length_b   1.000
_cell.length_c   1.000
_cell.angle_alpha   90.00
_cell.angle_beta   90.00
_cell.angle_gamma   90.00
#
_symmetry.space_group_name_H-M   'P 1'
#
loop_
_entity.id
_entity.type
_entity.pdbx_description
1 polymer ?
#
loop_
_entity_poly.entity_id
_entity_poly.type
_entity_poly.pdbx_seq_one_letter_code
_entity_poly.pdbx_strand_id
1 'polypeptide(L)'
;MVDAYRIVFSKQQTIKLFAERKDKGRTWNDHLLYLVALQEATNSGEGLILENIVKYAQSESQALIIGQYNRYRTDYLTPAEDIVSFIQGLEDETVRDRHTGRALVNAVTDTKRCHK
;
A
#
# COMPACT_ATOMS: atom_id res chain seq x y z
N MET A 1 9.75 13.80 37.65
CA MET A 1 10.50 13.78 36.38
C MET A 1 10.19 12.42 35.77
N VAL A 2 9.46 12.34 34.66
CA VAL A 2 9.14 11.05 34.04
C VAL A 2 10.31 10.73 33.12
N ASP A 3 10.97 9.60 33.34
CA ASP A 3 12.02 9.13 32.44
C ASP A 3 11.41 8.79 31.08
N ALA A 4 11.80 9.52 30.05
CA ALA A 4 11.39 9.24 28.69
C ALA A 4 12.26 8.11 28.13
N TYR A 5 11.70 6.90 28.02
CA TYR A 5 12.37 5.79 27.36
C TYR A 5 12.36 6.00 25.84
N ARG A 6 13.54 6.06 25.23
CA ARG A 6 13.71 6.11 23.78
C ARG A 6 13.99 4.72 23.24
N ILE A 7 13.08 4.21 22.41
CA ILE A 7 13.32 2.96 21.65
C ILE A 7 14.27 3.30 20.49
N VAL A 8 15.35 2.55 20.36
CA VAL A 8 16.30 2.66 19.24
C VAL A 8 16.30 1.33 18.49
N PHE A 9 15.97 1.38 17.21
CA PHE A 9 16.00 0.20 16.35
C PHE A 9 17.42 -0.06 15.85
N SER A 10 17.85 -1.31 15.90
CA SER A 10 19.08 -1.72 15.22
C SER A 10 18.87 -1.72 13.71
N LYS A 11 19.97 -1.61 12.93
CA LYS A 11 19.90 -1.68 11.46
C LYS A 11 19.17 -2.94 10.97
N GLN A 12 19.39 -4.08 11.64
CA GLN A 12 18.74 -5.34 11.30
C GLN A 12 17.23 -5.29 11.57
N GLN A 13 16.80 -4.65 12.66
CA GLN A 13 15.38 -4.47 12.97
C GLN A 13 14.71 -3.54 11.96
N THR A 14 15.36 -2.41 11.61
CA THR A 14 14.88 -1.49 10.59
C THR A 14 14.68 -2.19 9.25
N ILE A 15 15.70 -2.91 8.75
CA ILE A 15 15.60 -3.66 7.49
C ILE A 15 14.47 -4.68 7.55
N LYS A 16 14.32 -5.38 8.68
CA LYS A 16 13.24 -6.36 8.85
C LYS A 16 11.86 -5.69 8.75
N LEU A 17 11.66 -4.56 9.43
CA LEU A 17 10.41 -3.79 9.40
C LEU A 17 10.10 -3.28 7.98
N PHE A 18 11.11 -2.76 7.26
CA PHE A 18 10.96 -2.33 5.86
C PHE A 18 10.80 -3.48 4.86
N ALA A 19 11.03 -4.74 5.24
CA ALA A 19 10.77 -5.89 4.38
C ALA A 19 9.38 -6.49 4.60
N GLU A 20 8.59 -5.95 5.54
CA GLU A 20 7.23 -6.42 5.79
C GLU A 20 6.30 -6.06 4.64
N ARG A 21 5.47 -7.03 4.25
CA ARG A 21 4.47 -6.82 3.19
C ARG A 21 3.37 -5.91 3.69
N LYS A 22 2.69 -5.23 2.76
CA LYS A 22 1.47 -4.49 3.08
C LYS A 22 0.42 -5.45 3.64
N ASP A 23 -0.23 -5.05 4.73
CA ASP A 23 -1.41 -5.76 5.22
C ASP A 23 -2.53 -5.71 4.17
N LYS A 24 -3.25 -6.82 3.98
CA LYS A 24 -4.35 -6.90 3.00
C LYS A 24 -5.51 -5.95 3.33
N GLY A 25 -5.72 -5.64 4.61
CA GLY A 25 -6.75 -4.71 5.08
C GLY A 25 -6.33 -3.24 5.05
N ARG A 26 -5.06 -2.93 4.77
CA ARG A 26 -4.52 -1.57 4.73
C ARG A 26 -4.54 -1.03 3.30
N THR A 27 -4.99 0.22 3.12
CA THR A 27 -4.91 0.92 1.83
C THR A 27 -3.44 1.20 1.46
N TRP A 28 -3.17 1.48 0.19
CA TRP A 28 -1.81 1.84 -0.23
C TRP A 28 -1.36 3.18 0.34
N ASN A 29 -2.29 4.13 0.48
CA ASN A 29 -2.01 5.43 1.09
C ASN A 29 -1.63 5.28 2.57
N ASP A 30 -2.38 4.49 3.34
CA ASP A 30 -2.05 4.21 4.75
C ASP A 30 -0.73 3.44 4.88
N HIS A 31 -0.42 2.58 3.90
CA HIS A 31 0.85 1.86 3.88
C HIS A 31 2.03 2.79 3.61
N LEU A 32 1.90 3.73 2.67
CA LEU A 32 2.92 4.76 2.43
C LEU A 32 3.13 5.61 3.68
N LEU A 33 2.05 6.04 4.35
CA LEU A 33 2.12 6.81 5.59
C LEU A 33 2.86 6.03 6.69
N TYR A 34 2.58 4.73 6.83
CA TYR A 34 3.31 3.85 7.74
C TYR A 34 4.81 3.81 7.43
N LEU A 35 5.19 3.68 6.16
CA LEU A 35 6.60 3.62 5.75
C LEU A 35 7.33 4.93 5.98
N VAL A 36 6.68 6.08 5.75
CA VAL A 36 7.22 7.41 6.05
C VAL A 36 7.45 7.56 7.55
N ALA A 37 6.44 7.24 8.38
CA ALA A 37 6.58 7.29 9.83
C ALA A 37 7.68 6.34 10.35
N LEU A 38 7.84 5.16 9.73
CA LEU A 38 8.91 4.23 10.04
C LEU A 38 10.29 4.78 9.65
N GLN A 39 10.39 5.45 8.50
CA GLN A 39 11.63 6.08 8.03
C GLN A 39 12.07 7.18 9.00
N GLU A 40 11.14 8.04 9.43
CA GLU A 40 11.40 9.08 10.42
C GLU A 40 11.80 8.49 11.78
N ALA A 41 11.04 7.52 12.30
CA ALA A 41 11.28 6.90 13.60
C ALA A 41 12.62 6.14 13.68
N THR A 42 13.10 5.62 12.55
CA THR A 42 14.37 4.88 12.46
C THR A 42 15.52 5.72 11.93
N ASN A 43 15.26 6.97 11.53
CA ASN A 43 16.20 7.85 10.81
C ASN A 43 16.91 7.11 9.65
N SER A 44 16.15 6.31 8.90
CA SER A 44 16.66 5.52 7.79
C SER A 44 16.61 6.30 6.47
N GLY A 45 17.18 5.74 5.40
CA GLY A 45 17.10 6.37 4.08
C GLY A 45 15.71 6.23 3.45
N GLU A 46 15.23 7.28 2.78
CA GLU A 46 13.96 7.29 2.03
C GLU A 46 13.90 6.22 0.95
N GLY A 47 15.05 5.80 0.40
CA GLY A 47 15.13 4.71 -0.56
C GLY A 47 14.53 3.38 -0.06
N LEU A 48 14.46 3.17 1.25
CA LEU A 48 13.82 1.97 1.83
C LEU A 48 12.30 1.97 1.67
N ILE A 49 11.66 3.16 1.57
CA ILE A 49 10.22 3.29 1.30
C ILE A 49 9.93 2.75 -0.10
N LEU A 50 10.65 3.27 -1.09
CA LEU A 50 10.50 2.85 -2.48
C LEU A 50 10.88 1.37 -2.67
N GLU A 51 11.92 0.90 -1.98
CA GLU A 51 12.28 -0.51 -1.98
C GLU A 51 11.17 -1.42 -1.43
N ASN A 52 10.50 -1.02 -0.34
CA ASN A 52 9.33 -1.74 0.18
C ASN A 52 8.22 -1.85 -0.87
N ILE A 53 7.84 -0.72 -1.45
CA ILE A 53 6.75 -0.66 -2.43
C ILE A 53 7.06 -1.56 -3.63
N VAL A 54 8.29 -1.50 -4.16
CA VAL A 54 8.68 -2.25 -5.35
C VAL A 54 8.86 -3.75 -5.09
N LYS A 55 9.46 -4.12 -3.95
CA LYS A 55 9.88 -5.51 -3.70
C LYS A 55 8.92 -6.30 -2.81
N TYR A 56 8.30 -5.65 -1.82
CA TYR A 56 7.68 -6.35 -0.70
C TYR A 56 6.16 -6.11 -0.57
N ALA A 57 5.63 -4.98 -1.02
CA ALA A 57 4.31 -4.53 -0.60
C ALA A 57 3.13 -5.43 -1.05
N GLN A 58 3.08 -5.97 -2.28
CA GLN A 58 2.03 -6.93 -2.70
C GLN A 58 2.39 -7.69 -3.98
N SER A 59 2.13 -9.00 -4.06
CA SER A 59 2.48 -9.79 -5.26
C SER A 59 1.53 -9.58 -6.44
N GLU A 60 0.25 -9.31 -6.18
CA GLU A 60 -0.78 -9.19 -7.22
C GLU A 60 -0.59 -7.91 -8.07
N SER A 61 -0.10 -6.83 -7.46
CA SER A 61 0.16 -5.54 -8.13
C SER A 61 1.61 -5.39 -8.60
N GLN A 62 2.45 -6.40 -8.43
CA GLN A 62 3.91 -6.27 -8.60
C GLN A 62 4.32 -5.97 -10.05
N ALA A 63 3.65 -6.56 -11.03
CA ALA A 63 3.91 -6.26 -12.44
C ALA A 63 3.62 -4.79 -12.79
N LEU A 64 2.55 -4.24 -12.22
CA LEU A 64 2.14 -2.84 -12.41
C LEU A 64 3.10 -1.88 -11.72
N ILE A 65 3.52 -2.20 -10.49
CA ILE A 65 4.54 -1.45 -9.74
C ILE A 65 5.86 -1.38 -10.52
N ILE A 66 6.35 -2.53 -11.01
CA ILE A 66 7.60 -2.60 -11.78
C ILE A 66 7.50 -1.77 -13.06
N GLY A 67 6.34 -1.75 -13.72
CA GLY A 67 6.11 -0.93 -14.91
C GLY A 67 6.24 0.58 -14.66
N GLN A 68 5.90 1.05 -13.46
CA GLN A 68 6.02 2.48 -13.07
C GLN A 68 7.39 2.82 -12.46
N TYR A 69 8.18 1.82 -12.07
CA TYR A 69 9.44 2.04 -11.36
C TYR A 69 10.56 2.55 -12.28
N ASN A 70 11.02 3.78 -12.03
CA ASN A 70 12.21 4.34 -12.67
C ASN A 70 13.43 4.27 -11.74
N ARG A 71 14.34 3.35 -12.04
CA ARG A 71 15.57 3.10 -11.26
C ARG A 71 16.60 4.25 -11.27
N TYR A 72 16.45 5.25 -12.14
CA TYR A 72 17.40 6.35 -12.26
C TYR A 72 16.99 7.59 -11.46
N ARG A 73 15.77 7.62 -10.91
CA ARG A 73 15.30 8.70 -10.03
C ARG A 73 15.93 8.57 -8.64
N THR A 74 16.34 9.69 -8.07
CA THR A 74 16.97 9.79 -6.74
C THR A 74 16.10 10.50 -5.73
N ASP A 75 15.01 11.12 -6.16
CA ASP A 75 13.95 11.75 -5.38
C ASP A 75 12.96 10.69 -4.86
N TYR A 76 13.42 9.71 -4.09
CA TYR A 76 12.70 8.44 -3.81
C TYR A 76 11.24 8.53 -3.34
N LEU A 77 10.86 9.60 -2.62
CA LEU A 77 9.50 9.78 -2.13
C LEU A 77 8.50 10.08 -3.26
N THR A 78 8.87 10.91 -4.24
CA THR A 78 7.98 11.28 -5.35
C THR A 78 7.55 10.05 -6.18
N PRO A 79 8.47 9.18 -6.66
CA PRO A 79 8.09 7.92 -7.31
C PRO A 79 7.26 7.00 -6.41
N ALA A 80 7.51 6.98 -5.11
CA ALA A 80 6.72 6.17 -4.18
C ALA A 80 5.27 6.64 -4.13
N GLU A 81 5.04 7.96 -4.02
CA GLU A 81 3.72 8.59 -4.08
C GLU A 81 3.02 8.35 -5.42
N ASP A 82 3.73 8.51 -6.54
CA ASP A 82 3.22 8.27 -7.89
C ASP A 82 2.71 6.82 -8.04
N ILE A 83 3.53 5.85 -7.63
CA ILE A 83 3.22 4.42 -7.70
C ILE A 83 2.04 4.07 -6.80
N VAL A 84 2.03 4.56 -5.56
CA VAL A 84 0.96 4.33 -4.58
C VAL A 84 -0.37 4.88 -5.08
N SER A 85 -0.36 6.11 -5.60
CA SER A 85 -1.56 6.76 -6.16
C SER A 85 -2.13 5.95 -7.33
N PHE A 86 -1.26 5.46 -8.21
CA PHE A 86 -1.65 4.64 -9.35
C PHE A 86 -2.32 3.32 -8.92
N ILE A 87 -1.73 2.59 -7.98
CA ILE A 87 -2.27 1.28 -7.56
C ILE A 87 -3.52 1.43 -6.71
N GLN A 88 -3.57 2.44 -5.83
CA GLN A 88 -4.77 2.74 -5.06
C GLN A 88 -5.95 3.00 -6.00
N GLY A 89 -5.74 3.77 -7.06
CA GLY A 89 -6.76 4.02 -8.08
C GLY A 89 -7.29 2.72 -8.71
N LEU A 90 -6.41 1.78 -9.05
CA LEU A 90 -6.81 0.48 -9.59
C LEU A 90 -7.58 -0.37 -8.58
N GLU A 91 -7.15 -0.41 -7.32
CA GLU A 91 -7.87 -1.13 -6.25
C GLU A 91 -9.27 -0.54 -6.06
N ASP A 92 -9.40 0.78 -6.00
CA ASP A 92 -10.69 1.47 -5.84
C ASP A 92 -11.63 1.21 -7.03
N GLU A 93 -11.10 1.17 -8.26
CA GLU A 93 -11.87 0.82 -9.45
C GLU A 93 -12.40 -0.62 -9.41
N THR A 94 -11.56 -1.59 -9.04
CA THR A 94 -11.99 -3.00 -8.94
C THR A 94 -13.04 -3.20 -7.84
N VAL A 95 -12.89 -2.49 -6.72
CA VAL A 95 -13.88 -2.51 -5.63
C VAL A 95 -15.20 -1.93 -6.12
N ARG A 96 -15.16 -0.78 -6.82
CA ARG A 96 -16.37 -0.14 -7.38
C ARG A 96 -17.09 -1.03 -8.38
N ASP A 97 -16.37 -1.69 -9.29
CA ASP A 97 -16.97 -2.59 -10.28
C ASP A 97 -17.65 -3.79 -9.60
N ARG A 98 -16.99 -4.39 -8.60
CA ARG A 98 -17.57 -5.49 -7.82
C ARG A 98 -18.84 -5.10 -7.08
N HIS A 99 -18.89 -3.90 -6.49
CA HIS A 99 -20.09 -3.39 -5.82
C HIS A 99 -21.23 -3.18 -6.82
N THR A 100 -20.90 -2.61 -7.99
CA THR A 100 -21.88 -2.36 -9.07
C THR A 100 -22.46 -3.67 -9.59
N GLY A 101 -21.60 -4.66 -9.88
CA GLY A 101 -22.03 -5.99 -10.30
C GLY A 101 -22.90 -6.70 -9.25
N ARG A 102 -22.53 -6.62 -7.97
CA ARG A 102 -23.32 -7.20 -6.88
C ARG A 102 -24.71 -6.54 -6.75
N ALA A 103 -24.80 -5.23 -6.89
CA ALA A 103 -26.06 -4.51 -6.86
C ALA A 103 -26.98 -4.91 -8.04
N LEU A 104 -26.42 -5.03 -9.25
CA LEU A 104 -27.17 -5.49 -10.43
C LEU A 104 -27.70 -6.91 -10.26
N VAL A 105 -26.86 -7.84 -9.79
CA VAL A 105 -27.27 -9.24 -9.55
C VAL A 105 -28.39 -9.30 -8.52
N ASN A 106 -28.27 -8.56 -7.40
CA ASN A 106 -29.29 -8.51 -6.37
C ASN A 106 -30.64 -8.00 -6.93
N ALA A 107 -30.63 -6.94 -7.73
CA ALA A 107 -31.84 -6.39 -8.36
C ALA A 107 -32.52 -7.39 -9.31
N VAL A 108 -31.73 -8.16 -10.07
CA VAL A 108 -32.27 -9.23 -10.95
C VAL A 108 -32.83 -10.40 -10.13
N THR A 109 -32.21 -10.77 -9.01
CA THR A 109 -32.76 -11.83 -8.14
C THR A 109 -34.04 -11.40 -7.43
N ASP A 110 -34.16 -10.13 -7.04
CA ASP A 110 -35.37 -9.61 -6.37
C ASP A 110 -36.56 -9.54 -7.35
N THR A 111 -36.33 -9.07 -8.59
CA THR A 111 -37.39 -9.06 -9.62
C THR A 111 -37.91 -10.47 -9.93
N LYS A 112 -37.05 -11.50 -9.92
CA LYS A 112 -37.48 -12.91 -10.08
C LYS A 112 -38.30 -13.44 -8.89
N ARG A 113 -38.14 -12.88 -7.69
CA ARG A 113 -38.93 -13.28 -6.50
C ARG A 113 -40.32 -12.62 -6.48
N CYS A 114 -40.47 -11.45 -7.11
CA CYS A 114 -41.75 -10.73 -7.21
C CYS A 114 -42.68 -11.24 -8.32
N HIS A 115 -42.30 -12.28 -9.07
CA HIS A 115 -43.13 -12.90 -10.12
C HIS A 115 -43.64 -14.30 -9.72
N LYS A 116 -44.07 -14.47 -8.46
CA LYS A 116 -44.80 -15.67 -8.01
C LYS A 116 -46.27 -15.35 -7.79
#